data_AF-A0AAJ4RCZ4-F1
#
_entry.id   AF-A0AAJ4RCZ4-F1
#
_cell.length_a   1.000
_cell.length_b   1.000
_cell.length_c   1.000
_cell.angle_alpha   90.00
_cell.angle_beta   90.00
_cell.angle_gamma   90.00
#
_symmetry.space_group_name_H-M   'P 1'
#
loop_
_entity.id
_entity.type
_entity.pdbx_description
1 polymer ?
#
loop_
_entity_poly.entity_id
_entity_poly.type
_entity_poly.pdbx_seq_one_letter_code
_entity_poly.pdbx_strand_id
1 'polypeptide(L)'
;MEYKKLDLSIENIKRLNEKCQNQDKDLYMFLKDEFPEMDIEDRLKYLATILNDHFEDYEFNEDAPRHKDEGYSIVKFWPKGKNQS
;
A
#
# COMPACT_ATOMS: atom_id res chain seq x y z
N MET A 1 5.00 -18.94 15.97
CA MET A 1 4.28 -18.05 15.04
C MET A 1 4.78 -18.37 13.65
N GLU A 2 3.91 -18.89 12.79
CA GLU A 2 4.25 -19.00 11.37
C GLU A 2 4.22 -17.60 10.79
N TYR A 3 5.39 -17.10 10.37
CA TYR A 3 5.46 -15.87 9.58
C TYR A 3 4.65 -16.13 8.31
N LYS A 4 3.51 -15.42 8.13
CA LYS A 4 2.81 -15.42 6.85
C LYS A 4 3.82 -14.98 5.81
N LYS A 5 4.24 -15.92 4.97
CA LYS A 5 5.24 -15.70 3.93
C LYS A 5 4.75 -14.58 3.01
N LEU A 6 5.59 -13.58 2.77
CA LEU A 6 5.34 -12.54 1.78
C LEU A 6 4.93 -13.15 0.43
N ASP A 7 3.74 -12.79 -0.03
CA ASP A 7 3.23 -13.14 -1.34
C ASP A 7 3.23 -11.91 -2.24
N LEU A 8 4.32 -11.72 -2.99
CA LEU A 8 4.49 -10.64 -3.95
C LEU A 8 4.18 -11.10 -5.39
N SER A 9 3.38 -12.16 -5.55
CA SER A 9 2.94 -12.61 -6.87
C SER A 9 2.08 -11.55 -7.57
N ILE A 10 2.17 -11.50 -8.90
CA ILE A 10 1.43 -10.53 -9.73
C ILE A 10 -0.08 -10.57 -9.43
N GLU A 11 -0.65 -11.76 -9.27
CA GLU A 11 -2.08 -11.94 -8.97
C GLU A 11 -2.45 -11.33 -7.62
N ASN A 12 -1.62 -11.52 -6.59
CA ASN A 12 -1.88 -10.94 -5.27
C ASN A 12 -1.70 -9.42 -5.26
N ILE A 13 -0.65 -8.91 -5.91
CA ILE A 13 -0.40 -7.46 -6.02
C ILE A 13 -1.55 -6.76 -6.75
N LYS A 14 -2.02 -7.33 -7.87
CA LYS A 14 -3.19 -6.82 -8.59
C LYS A 14 -4.43 -6.80 -7.70
N ARG A 15 -4.70 -7.89 -6.98
CA ARG A 15 -5.83 -8.00 -6.05
C ARG A 15 -5.75 -6.95 -4.93
N LEU A 16 -4.56 -6.73 -4.36
CA LEU A 16 -4.35 -5.73 -3.32
C LEU A 16 -4.53 -4.31 -3.86
N ASN A 17 -4.00 -4.00 -5.04
CA ASN A 17 -4.23 -2.72 -5.70
C ASN A 17 -5.74 -2.49 -5.94
N GLU A 18 -6.45 -3.46 -6.51
CA GLU A 18 -7.90 -3.37 -6.74
C GLU A 18 -8.68 -3.15 -5.44
N LYS A 19 -8.31 -3.83 -4.35
CA LYS A 19 -8.92 -3.57 -3.03
C LYS A 19 -8.63 -2.17 -2.52
N CYS A 20 -7.39 -1.69 -2.65
CA CYS A 20 -6.99 -0.35 -2.19
C CYS A 20 -7.75 0.74 -2.98
N GLN A 21 -7.92 0.56 -4.29
CA GLN A 21 -8.60 1.52 -5.16
C GLN A 21 -10.10 1.69 -4.87
N ASN A 22 -10.70 0.78 -4.09
CA ASN A 22 -12.12 0.82 -3.71
C ASN A 22 -12.31 1.28 -2.24
N GLN A 23 -11.29 1.90 -1.64
CA GLN A 23 -11.30 2.36 -0.26
C GLN A 23 -10.92 3.84 -0.16
N ASP A 24 -11.28 4.46 0.96
CA ASP A 24 -10.97 5.86 1.28
C ASP A 24 -9.81 5.94 2.28
N LYS A 25 -8.66 5.34 1.90
CA LYS A 25 -7.43 5.31 2.69
C LYS A 25 -6.22 5.33 1.77
N ASP A 26 -5.11 5.89 2.25
CA ASP A 26 -3.84 5.77 1.56
C ASP A 26 -3.31 4.33 1.59
N LEU A 27 -2.46 4.00 0.61
CA LEU A 27 -1.93 2.67 0.39
C LEU A 27 -1.25 2.06 1.62
N TYR A 28 -0.51 2.87 2.38
CA TYR A 28 0.18 2.35 3.57
C TYR A 28 -0.80 2.01 4.69
N MET A 29 -1.79 2.86 4.94
CA MET A 29 -2.83 2.57 5.92
C MET A 29 -3.68 1.36 5.52
N PHE A 30 -4.00 1.20 4.23
CA PHE A 30 -4.64 -0.01 3.73
C PHE A 30 -3.82 -1.27 4.03
N LEU A 31 -2.51 -1.27 3.73
CA LEU A 31 -1.64 -2.41 3.99
C LEU A 31 -1.48 -2.70 5.49
N LYS A 32 -1.47 -1.66 6.34
CA LYS A 32 -1.45 -1.79 7.80
C LYS A 32 -2.72 -2.46 8.33
N ASP A 33 -3.88 -2.14 7.78
CA ASP A 33 -5.15 -2.74 8.17
C ASP A 33 -5.33 -4.17 7.63
N GLU A 34 -4.87 -4.43 6.39
CA GLU A 34 -4.94 -5.76 5.78
C GLU A 34 -3.94 -6.74 6.44
N PHE A 35 -2.79 -6.23 6.89
CA PHE A 35 -1.72 -7.02 7.50
C PHE A 35 -1.25 -6.43 8.85
N PRO A 36 -2.10 -6.40 9.88
CA PRO A 36 -1.77 -5.75 11.17
C PRO A 36 -0.68 -6.49 11.95
N GLU A 37 -0.49 -7.78 11.69
CA GLU A 37 0.54 -8.62 12.32
C GLU A 37 1.87 -8.60 11.55
N MET A 38 1.92 -7.94 10.40
CA MET A 38 3.12 -7.86 9.56
C MET A 38 4.00 -6.70 10.01
N ASP A 39 5.31 -6.92 10.05
CA ASP A 39 6.25 -5.85 10.35
C ASP A 39 6.21 -4.76 9.26
N ILE A 40 6.77 -3.60 9.61
CA ILE A 40 6.78 -2.46 8.72
C ILE A 40 7.59 -2.71 7.44
N GLU A 41 8.69 -3.48 7.50
CA GLU A 41 9.55 -3.72 6.34
C GLU A 41 8.82 -4.54 5.27
N ASP A 42 8.08 -5.56 5.70
CA ASP A 42 7.28 -6.41 4.83
C ASP A 42 6.09 -5.65 4.23
N ARG A 43 5.43 -4.78 5.01
CA ARG A 43 4.41 -3.85 4.48
C ARG A 43 5.00 -2.86 3.48
N LEU A 44 6.22 -2.38 3.71
CA LEU A 44 6.92 -1.49 2.78
C LEU A 44 7.33 -2.21 1.49
N LYS A 45 7.67 -3.50 1.54
CA LYS A 45 7.88 -4.31 0.33
C LYS A 45 6.60 -4.38 -0.51
N TYR A 46 5.45 -4.65 0.11
CA TYR A 46 4.15 -4.60 -0.58
C TYR A 46 3.87 -3.23 -1.21
N LEU A 47 4.07 -2.16 -0.43
CA LEU A 47 3.88 -0.79 -0.91
C LEU A 47 4.75 -0.50 -2.14
N ALA A 48 6.03 -0.86 -2.07
CA ALA A 48 6.96 -0.66 -3.18
C ALA A 48 6.57 -1.49 -4.41
N THR A 49 6.19 -2.76 -4.24
CA THR A 49 5.78 -3.62 -5.35
C THR A 49 4.50 -3.11 -6.01
N ILE A 50 3.49 -2.71 -5.22
CA ILE A 50 2.25 -2.13 -5.77
C ILE A 50 2.55 -0.85 -6.55
N LEU A 51 3.38 0.05 -6.01
CA LEU A 51 3.72 1.29 -6.70
C LEU A 51 4.57 1.05 -7.95
N ASN A 52 5.47 0.07 -7.96
CA ASN A 52 6.25 -0.25 -9.16
C ASN A 52 5.35 -0.65 -10.34
N ASP A 53 4.26 -1.38 -10.07
CA ASP A 53 3.37 -1.89 -11.12
C ASP A 53 2.16 -0.98 -11.39
N HIS A 54 1.76 -0.16 -10.41
CA HIS A 54 0.50 0.59 -10.42
C HIS A 54 0.66 2.06 -10.00
N PHE A 55 1.84 2.65 -10.12
CA PHE A 55 2.10 4.04 -9.70
C PHE A 55 1.06 5.03 -10.23
N GLU A 56 0.66 4.88 -11.49
CA GLU A 56 -0.28 5.77 -12.17
C GLU A 56 -1.68 5.77 -11.54
N ASP A 57 -2.04 4.72 -10.81
CA ASP A 57 -3.33 4.60 -10.09
C ASP A 57 -3.36 5.40 -8.78
N TYR A 58 -2.24 6.02 -8.39
CA TYR A 58 -2.09 6.77 -7.14
C TYR A 58 -1.72 8.22 -7.39
N GLU A 59 -2.14 9.06 -6.44
CA GLU A 59 -1.68 10.44 -6.29
C GLU A 59 -0.97 10.61 -4.96
N PHE A 60 -0.01 11.52 -4.91
CA PHE A 60 0.72 11.84 -3.69
C PHE A 60 1.06 13.32 -3.69
N ASN A 61 1.20 13.86 -2.48
CA ASN A 61 1.69 15.21 -2.26
C ASN A 61 2.94 15.12 -1.38
N GLU A 62 4.09 15.54 -1.91
CA GLU A 62 5.38 15.44 -1.21
C GLU A 62 5.45 16.33 0.03
N ASP A 63 4.72 17.44 0.03
CA ASP A 63 4.63 18.39 1.13
C ASP A 63 3.58 17.99 2.19
N ALA A 64 2.74 16.99 1.89
CA ALA A 64 1.74 16.53 2.83
C ALA A 64 2.40 15.81 4.03
N PRO A 65 1.76 15.87 5.22
CA PRO A 65 2.25 15.15 6.39
C PRO A 65 2.38 13.65 6.10
N ARG A 66 3.61 13.14 6.23
CA ARG A 66 3.97 11.73 6.06
C ARG A 66 3.52 10.89 7.26
N HIS A 67 3.34 9.59 7.04
CA HIS A 67 3.22 8.64 8.16
C HIS A 67 4.57 8.48 8.83
N LYS A 68 4.57 8.56 10.16
CA LYS A 68 5.75 8.24 10.98
C LYS A 68 5.43 6.98 11.76
N ASP A 69 6.07 5.87 11.39
CA ASP A 69 5.84 4.57 12.02
C ASP A 69 7.18 3.83 12.14
N GLU A 70 7.47 3.29 13.32
CA GLU A 70 8.70 2.53 13.63
C GLU A 70 10.03 3.11 13.07
N GLY A 71 10.18 4.43 13.06
CA GLY A 71 11.39 5.12 12.56
C GLY A 71 11.38 5.46 11.07
N TYR A 72 10.34 5.05 10.33
CA TYR A 72 10.15 5.36 8.91
C TYR A 72 9.31 6.63 8.72
N SER A 73 9.56 7.31 7.59
CA SER A 73 8.79 8.48 7.13
C SER A 73 8.21 8.19 5.76
N ILE A 74 6.93 7.82 5.72
CA ILE A 74 6.28 7.19 4.57
C ILE A 74 5.35 8.20 3.88
N VAL A 75 5.56 8.40 2.58
CA VAL A 75 4.70 9.26 1.76
C VAL A 75 3.32 8.63 1.63
N LYS A 76 2.28 9.47 1.67
CA LYS A 76 0.91 9.03 1.51
C LYS A 76 0.56 8.96 0.02
N PHE A 77 0.31 7.75 -0.45
CA PHE A 77 -0.19 7.48 -1.79
C PHE A 77 -1.68 7.21 -1.72
N TRP A 78 -2.48 8.15 -2.19
CA TRP A 78 -3.93 8.04 -2.20
C TRP A 78 -4.39 7.38 -3.50
N PRO A 79 -5.29 6.39 -3.45
CA PRO A 79 -5.86 5.82 -4.66
C PRO A 79 -6.65 6.92 -5.38
N LYS A 80 -6.44 7.08 -6.69
CA LYS A 80 -7.27 7.99 -7.51
C LYS A 80 -8.73 7.54 -7.59
N GLY A 81 -8.98 6.28 -7.21
CA GLY A 81 -10.25 5.61 -7.38
C GLY A 81 -10.42 5.18 -8.83
N LYS A 82 -10.95 3.96 -9.04
CA LYS A 82 -11.49 3.62 -10.34
C LYS A 82 -12.83 4.32 -10.49
N ASN A 83 -12.80 5.58 -10.94
CA ASN A 83 -13.94 6.12 -11.68
C ASN A 83 -14.13 5.19 -12.88
N GLN A 84 -15.09 4.28 -12.75
CA GLN A 84 -15.61 3.45 -13.83
C GLN A 84 -15.92 4.39 -15.01
N SER A 85 -15.09 4.34 -16.05
CA SER A 85 -15.42 4.89 -17.36
C SER A 85 -15.76 3.72 -18.28
#